data_AF-A0A5D3BJU9-F1
#
_entry.id   AF-A0A5D3BJU9-F1
#
_cell.length_a   1.000
_cell.length_b   1.000
_cell.length_c   1.000
_cell.angle_alpha   90.00
_cell.angle_beta   90.00
_cell.angle_gamma   90.00
#
_symmetry.space_group_name_H-M   'P 1'
#
loop_
_entity.id
_entity.type
_entity.pdbx_description
1 polymer ?
#
loop_
_entity_poly.entity_id
_entity_poly.type
_entity_poly.pdbx_seq_one_letter_code
_entity_poly.pdbx_strand_id
1 'polypeptide(L)'
;MITCPAAEMVDGSTVLYFEQAFSRTPQKPFRQRFYTVKPCSKEMKCDVELSSYAIREMEEYKNFCDRTKDQRPLPEEIVGDIAEHLTTLHLKRCDRGKRCLYEGSTPPGGFPNSWNGASYCTSEIAILKNNEVHTWERGYDEDGNQVWGTKEGPYEFKPVPASSLKDMFSPLNFSQPSMEKRILEGSFVLQ
;
A
#
# COMPACT_ATOMS: atom_id res chain seq x y z
N MET A 1 1.95 5.76 -4.19
CA MET A 1 1.04 5.25 -3.15
C MET A 1 -0.09 6.23 -3.02
N ILE A 2 -1.32 5.76 -3.11
CA ILE A 2 -2.54 6.56 -2.93
C ILE A 2 -3.40 5.85 -1.89
N THR A 3 -4.00 6.61 -0.98
CA THR A 3 -4.94 6.08 0.01
C THR A 3 -5.99 7.13 0.33
N CYS A 4 -7.21 6.69 0.64
CA CYS A 4 -8.32 7.54 1.03
C CYS A 4 -9.34 6.74 1.87
N PRO A 5 -10.18 7.41 2.67
CA PRO A 5 -11.29 6.76 3.35
C PRO A 5 -12.25 6.11 2.35
N ALA A 6 -12.68 4.89 2.67
CA ALA A 6 -13.56 4.08 1.84
C ALA A 6 -14.91 3.82 2.55
N ALA A 7 -14.88 3.41 3.82
CA ALA A 7 -16.07 3.13 4.61
C ALA A 7 -15.80 3.29 6.12
N GLU A 8 -16.85 3.22 6.93
CA GLU A 8 -16.78 3.08 8.38
C GLU A 8 -17.50 1.80 8.79
N MET A 9 -16.88 1.02 9.69
CA MET A 9 -17.45 -0.19 10.24
C MET A 9 -18.38 0.14 11.41
N VAL A 10 -19.29 -0.78 11.72
CA VAL A 10 -20.26 -0.64 12.82
C VAL A 10 -19.61 -0.48 14.21
N ASP A 11 -18.39 -0.98 14.38
CA ASP A 11 -17.61 -0.86 15.61
C ASP A 11 -16.82 0.46 15.70
N GLY A 12 -16.98 1.35 14.72
CA GLY A 12 -16.28 2.63 14.61
C GLY A 12 -14.91 2.54 13.94
N SER A 13 -14.49 1.36 13.46
CA SER A 13 -13.25 1.23 12.69
C SER A 13 -13.37 1.95 11.35
N THR A 14 -12.32 2.67 10.93
CA THR A 14 -12.27 3.29 9.61
C THR A 14 -11.66 2.32 8.61
N VAL A 15 -12.31 2.15 7.45
CA VAL A 15 -11.76 1.42 6.31
C VAL A 15 -11.12 2.43 5.35
N LEU A 16 -9.83 2.23 5.06
CA LEU A 16 -9.11 2.96 4.03
C LEU A 16 -8.90 2.07 2.82
N TYR A 17 -9.16 2.61 1.64
CA TYR A 17 -8.62 2.00 0.42
C TYR A 17 -7.16 2.42 0.26
N PHE A 18 -6.34 1.51 -0.24
CA PHE A 18 -4.93 1.73 -0.53
C PHE A 18 -4.53 1.10 -1.86
N GLU A 19 -3.72 1.83 -2.61
CA GLU A 19 -3.08 1.31 -3.80
C GLU A 19 -1.64 1.78 -3.98
N GLN A 20 -0.87 0.92 -4.63
CA GLN A 20 0.48 1.22 -5.09
C GLN A 20 0.62 0.86 -6.57
N ALA A 21 1.19 1.79 -7.30
CA ALA A 21 1.49 1.70 -8.72
C ALA A 21 2.89 2.29 -8.97
N PHE A 22 3.53 1.87 -10.06
CA PHE A 22 4.75 2.52 -10.53
C PHE A 22 4.41 3.92 -11.05
N SER A 23 5.29 4.90 -10.83
CA SER A 23 5.07 6.30 -11.24
C SER A 23 4.84 6.48 -12.75
N ARG A 24 5.38 5.59 -13.59
CA ARG A 24 5.19 5.59 -15.05
C ARG A 24 3.85 4.99 -15.49
N THR A 25 3.19 4.22 -14.63
CA THR A 25 1.91 3.56 -14.92
C THR A 25 0.97 3.68 -13.71
N PRO A 26 0.65 4.90 -13.24
CA PRO A 26 -0.15 5.11 -12.04
C PRO A 26 -1.54 4.45 -12.12
N GLN A 27 -2.12 4.37 -13.32
CA GLN A 27 -3.41 3.76 -13.62
C GLN A 27 -3.42 2.22 -13.60
N LYS A 28 -2.27 1.59 -13.36
CA LYS A 28 -2.12 0.12 -13.27
C LYS A 28 -1.51 -0.25 -11.91
N PRO A 29 -2.29 -0.16 -10.82
CA PRO A 29 -1.78 -0.53 -9.50
C PRO A 29 -1.43 -2.01 -9.47
N PHE A 30 -0.21 -2.32 -9.00
CA PHE A 30 0.26 -3.69 -8.80
C PHE A 30 -0.13 -4.23 -7.43
N ARG A 31 -0.61 -3.37 -6.53
CA ARG A 31 -1.08 -3.74 -5.20
C ARG A 31 -2.25 -2.86 -4.81
N GLN A 32 -3.33 -3.49 -4.38
CA GLN A 32 -4.51 -2.83 -3.80
C GLN A 32 -4.88 -3.55 -2.50
N ARG A 33 -5.29 -2.81 -1.47
CA ARG A 33 -5.66 -3.33 -0.15
C ARG A 33 -6.77 -2.51 0.47
N PHE A 34 -7.54 -3.14 1.34
CA PHE A 34 -8.24 -2.42 2.39
C PHE A 34 -7.38 -2.43 3.66
N TYR A 35 -7.30 -1.28 4.31
CA TYR A 35 -6.80 -1.18 5.68
C TYR A 35 -7.96 -0.88 6.62
N THR A 36 -8.05 -1.58 7.73
CA THR A 36 -8.91 -1.17 8.84
C THR A 36 -8.05 -0.51 9.91
N VAL A 37 -8.46 0.67 10.35
CA VAL A 37 -7.81 1.44 11.41
C VAL A 37 -8.75 1.57 12.59
N LYS A 38 -8.32 1.10 13.75
CA LYS A 38 -9.10 1.20 14.99
C LYS A 38 -8.20 1.38 16.21
N PRO A 39 -8.70 1.94 17.32
CA PRO A 39 -7.94 1.96 18.57
C PRO A 39 -7.65 0.53 19.04
N CYS A 40 -6.47 0.32 19.62
CA CYS A 40 -6.17 -0.94 20.30
C CYS A 40 -7.12 -1.15 21.49
N SER A 41 -7.40 -2.42 21.81
CA SER A 41 -8.15 -2.74 23.03
C SER A 41 -7.34 -2.33 24.27
N LYS A 42 -8.03 -2.07 25.40
CA LYS A 42 -7.39 -1.64 26.65
C LYS A 42 -6.39 -2.65 27.23
N GLU A 43 -6.51 -3.92 26.83
CA GLU A 43 -5.65 -5.01 27.28
C GLU A 43 -4.35 -5.08 26.48
N MET A 44 -4.36 -4.53 25.26
CA MET A 44 -3.19 -4.51 24.39
C MET A 44 -2.28 -3.34 24.73
N LYS A 45 -0.96 -3.60 24.70
CA LYS A 45 0.06 -2.55 24.84
C LYS A 45 0.29 -1.88 23.49
N CYS A 46 -0.70 -1.17 22.94
CA CYS A 46 -0.59 -0.36 21.73
C CYS A 46 -1.67 0.74 21.70
N ASP A 47 -1.54 1.70 20.79
CA ASP A 47 -2.50 2.80 20.64
C ASP A 47 -3.47 2.54 19.46
N VAL A 48 -2.95 2.02 18.34
CA VAL A 48 -3.72 1.81 17.10
C VAL A 48 -3.43 0.43 16.54
N GLU A 49 -4.49 -0.25 16.11
CA GLU A 49 -4.41 -1.46 15.30
C GLU A 49 -4.65 -1.10 13.84
N LEU A 50 -3.71 -1.47 12.98
CA LEU A 50 -3.79 -1.31 11.53
C LEU A 50 -3.78 -2.71 10.90
N SER A 51 -4.93 -3.18 10.43
CA SER A 51 -5.04 -4.48 9.77
C SER A 51 -5.20 -4.30 8.27
N SER A 52 -4.59 -5.17 7.48
CA SER A 52 -4.65 -5.15 6.02
C SER A 52 -5.36 -6.37 5.48
N TYR A 53 -6.14 -6.17 4.43
CA TYR A 53 -6.99 -7.19 3.85
C TYR A 53 -6.85 -7.21 2.33
N ALA A 54 -6.99 -8.39 1.75
CA ALA A 54 -7.22 -8.56 0.33
C ALA A 54 -8.59 -7.97 -0.06
N ILE A 55 -8.72 -7.63 -1.33
CA ILE A 55 -9.97 -7.13 -1.93
C ILE A 55 -10.48 -8.23 -2.86
N ARG A 56 -11.74 -8.62 -2.71
CA ARG A 56 -12.36 -9.67 -3.55
C ARG A 56 -12.42 -9.24 -5.01
N GLU A 57 -13.09 -8.12 -5.28
CA GLU A 57 -13.32 -7.60 -6.64
C GLU A 57 -12.31 -6.50 -7.01
N MET A 58 -11.01 -6.83 -6.98
CA MET A 58 -9.91 -5.84 -7.10
C MET A 58 -9.95 -4.98 -8.38
N GLU A 59 -10.62 -5.42 -9.45
CA GLU A 59 -10.80 -4.61 -10.66
C GLU A 59 -11.71 -3.40 -10.42
N GLU A 60 -12.80 -3.60 -9.67
CA GLU A 60 -13.81 -2.57 -9.36
C GLU A 60 -13.23 -1.42 -8.54
N TYR A 61 -12.13 -1.64 -7.82
CA TYR A 61 -11.50 -0.67 -6.94
C TYR A 61 -10.32 0.11 -7.55
N LYS A 62 -9.92 -0.18 -8.79
CA LYS A 62 -8.78 0.52 -9.41
C LYS A 62 -8.95 2.04 -9.44
N ASN A 63 -7.95 2.78 -8.95
CA ASN A 63 -7.98 4.24 -8.89
C ASN A 63 -9.19 4.77 -8.08
N PHE A 64 -9.67 4.02 -7.09
CA PHE A 64 -10.86 4.35 -6.28
C PHE A 64 -10.80 5.78 -5.73
N CYS A 65 -9.62 6.23 -5.28
CA CYS A 65 -9.45 7.56 -4.70
C CYS A 65 -9.58 8.71 -5.69
N ASP A 66 -9.43 8.46 -6.99
CA ASP A 66 -9.57 9.47 -8.04
C ASP A 66 -11.03 9.63 -8.51
N ARG A 67 -11.87 8.62 -8.25
CA ARG A 67 -13.29 8.62 -8.61
C ARG A 67 -14.10 9.53 -7.70
N THR A 68 -15.21 10.08 -8.20
CA THR A 68 -16.17 10.78 -7.33
C THR A 68 -16.91 9.78 -6.43
N LYS A 69 -17.54 10.25 -5.34
CA LYS A 69 -18.18 9.36 -4.35
C LYS A 69 -19.30 8.51 -4.95
N ASP A 70 -20.03 9.04 -5.93
CA ASP A 70 -21.12 8.37 -6.66
C ASP A 70 -20.63 7.31 -7.67
N GLN A 71 -19.35 7.32 -8.02
CA GLN A 71 -18.72 6.34 -8.93
C GLN A 71 -17.96 5.24 -8.18
N ARG A 72 -17.98 5.28 -6.85
CA ARG A 72 -17.33 4.31 -5.98
C ARG A 72 -18.38 3.28 -5.51
N PRO A 73 -17.99 2.03 -5.25
CA PRO A 73 -18.83 1.09 -4.53
C PRO A 73 -19.36 1.68 -3.22
N LEU A 74 -20.58 1.30 -2.85
CA LEU A 74 -21.23 1.75 -1.63
C LEU A 74 -20.49 1.21 -0.38
N PRO A 75 -20.59 1.89 0.78
CA PRO A 75 -19.93 1.43 2.00
C PRO A 75 -20.28 -0.01 2.39
N GLU A 76 -21.53 -0.47 2.20
CA GLU A 76 -21.91 -1.86 2.46
C GLU A 76 -21.23 -2.87 1.51
N GLU A 77 -21.05 -2.50 0.24
CA GLU A 77 -20.34 -3.31 -0.75
C GLU A 77 -18.85 -3.40 -0.40
N ILE A 78 -18.25 -2.26 -0.05
CA ILE A 78 -16.85 -2.17 0.40
C ILE A 78 -16.60 -3.12 1.57
N VAL A 79 -17.48 -3.10 2.58
CA VAL A 79 -17.35 -3.96 3.76
C VAL A 79 -17.56 -5.43 3.39
N GLY A 80 -18.48 -5.74 2.46
CA GLY A 80 -18.69 -7.11 1.94
C GLY A 80 -17.52 -7.65 1.12
N ASP A 81 -16.74 -6.76 0.50
CA ASP A 81 -15.58 -7.09 -0.35
C ASP A 81 -14.26 -7.20 0.41
N ILE A 82 -14.23 -6.88 1.70
CA ILE A 82 -13.11 -7.20 2.59
C ILE A 82 -12.95 -8.73 2.59
N ALA A 83 -11.83 -9.19 2.03
CA ALA A 83 -11.55 -10.60 1.86
C ALA A 83 -10.56 -11.10 2.93
N GLU A 84 -9.57 -11.89 2.52
CA GLU A 84 -8.56 -12.48 3.40
C GLU A 84 -7.84 -11.41 4.24
N HIS A 85 -7.75 -11.65 5.55
CA HIS A 85 -6.88 -10.89 6.44
C HIS A 85 -5.42 -11.25 6.14
N LEU A 86 -4.58 -10.23 5.94
CA LEU A 86 -3.20 -10.42 5.52
C LEU A 86 -2.21 -10.11 6.65
N THR A 87 -2.35 -8.97 7.31
CA THR A 87 -1.46 -8.59 8.42
C THR A 87 -2.18 -7.69 9.42
N THR A 88 -1.69 -7.67 10.65
CA THR A 88 -2.06 -6.67 11.67
C THR A 88 -0.79 -6.05 12.25
N LEU A 89 -0.70 -4.72 12.20
CA LEU A 89 0.35 -3.95 12.84
C LEU A 89 -0.21 -3.28 14.10
N HIS A 90 0.61 -3.28 15.15
CA HIS A 90 0.29 -2.63 16.42
C HIS A 90 1.15 -1.37 16.55
N LEU A 91 0.53 -0.21 16.36
CA LEU A 91 1.20 1.07 16.37
C LEU A 91 1.14 1.69 17.76
N LYS A 92 2.25 2.34 18.12
CA LYS A 92 2.36 3.19 19.30
C LYS A 92 2.74 4.59 18.90
N ARG A 93 2.27 5.55 19.68
CA ARG A 93 2.77 6.91 19.60
C ARG A 93 4.25 6.91 19.95
N CYS A 94 5.05 7.57 19.12
CA CYS A 94 6.47 7.71 19.37
C CYS A 94 6.73 8.61 20.58
N ASP A 95 7.77 8.28 21.34
CA ASP A 95 8.23 9.11 22.46
C ASP A 95 8.62 10.53 22.01
N ARG A 96 8.51 11.48 22.94
CA ARG A 96 8.92 12.88 22.68
C ARG A 96 10.39 12.92 22.24
N GLY A 97 10.66 13.61 21.14
CA GLY A 97 12.00 13.76 20.57
C GLY A 97 12.30 12.81 19.40
N LYS A 98 11.51 11.75 19.21
CA LYS A 98 11.57 10.95 17.98
C LYS A 98 11.02 11.71 16.77
N ARG A 99 11.50 11.36 15.57
CA ARG A 99 11.03 11.96 14.30
C ARG A 99 9.61 11.53 13.93
N CYS A 100 9.23 10.30 14.27
CA CYS A 100 7.92 9.74 14.00
C CYS A 100 6.84 10.27 14.96
N LEU A 101 5.59 10.20 14.52
CA LEU A 101 4.39 10.39 15.33
C LEU A 101 3.88 9.05 15.85
N TYR A 102 3.83 8.04 14.98
CA TYR A 102 3.49 6.67 15.32
C TYR A 102 4.47 5.72 14.65
N GLU A 103 4.78 4.62 15.31
CA GLU A 103 5.55 3.51 14.74
C GLU A 103 4.97 2.18 15.22
N GLY A 104 5.05 1.15 14.39
CA GLY A 104 4.50 -0.15 14.71
C GLY A 104 4.94 -1.21 13.71
N SER A 105 4.76 -2.46 14.11
CA SER A 105 5.10 -3.61 13.30
C SER A 105 4.08 -4.72 13.48
N THR A 106 4.16 -5.72 12.60
CA THR A 106 3.61 -7.04 12.86
C THR A 106 4.25 -7.65 14.11
N PRO A 107 3.55 -8.52 14.85
CA PRO A 107 4.13 -9.25 15.98
C PRO A 107 5.28 -10.17 15.52
N PRO A 108 6.11 -10.68 16.46
CA PRO A 108 7.12 -11.69 16.16
C PRO A 108 6.50 -12.90 15.45
N GLY A 109 7.17 -13.41 14.42
CA GLY A 109 6.65 -14.48 13.55
C GLY A 109 5.82 -14.00 12.37
N GLY A 110 5.38 -12.74 12.35
CA GLY A 110 4.69 -12.15 11.21
C GLY A 110 3.33 -12.80 10.92
N PHE A 111 2.95 -12.84 9.65
CA PHE A 111 1.73 -13.48 9.16
C PHE A 111 2.02 -14.41 7.97
N PRO A 112 1.22 -15.46 7.74
CA PRO A 112 1.39 -16.34 6.60
C PRO A 112 1.42 -15.58 5.27
N ASN A 113 2.36 -15.92 4.40
CA ASN A 113 2.46 -15.35 3.06
C ASN A 113 3.10 -16.36 2.12
N SER A 114 2.47 -16.63 0.99
CA SER A 114 2.95 -17.62 0.00
C SER A 114 3.55 -17.00 -1.26
N TRP A 115 3.89 -15.71 -1.22
CA TRP A 115 4.36 -14.99 -2.41
C TRP A 115 5.84 -15.22 -2.65
N ASN A 116 6.21 -15.50 -3.91
CA ASN A 116 7.60 -15.65 -4.34
C ASN A 116 8.43 -16.59 -3.44
N GLY A 117 7.84 -17.68 -2.96
CA GLY A 117 8.51 -18.67 -2.11
C GLY A 117 8.55 -18.31 -0.62
N ALA A 118 7.84 -17.27 -0.19
CA ALA A 118 7.68 -16.99 1.23
C ALA A 118 6.79 -18.04 1.91
N SER A 119 6.97 -18.19 3.22
CA SER A 119 6.07 -18.85 4.16
C SER A 119 5.41 -17.83 5.10
N TYR A 120 6.11 -16.74 5.43
CA TYR A 120 5.56 -15.64 6.23
C TYR A 120 6.06 -14.27 5.75
N CYS A 121 5.37 -13.22 6.17
CA CYS A 121 5.78 -11.84 5.95
C CYS A 121 5.71 -11.00 7.23
N THR A 122 6.53 -9.97 7.25
CA THR A 122 6.54 -8.95 8.29
C THR A 122 6.29 -7.58 7.66
N SER A 123 5.64 -6.71 8.41
CA SER A 123 5.44 -5.32 8.02
C SER A 123 5.79 -4.38 9.16
N GLU A 124 6.47 -3.29 8.84
CA GLU A 124 6.76 -2.17 9.73
C GLU A 124 6.26 -0.88 9.10
N ILE A 125 5.71 0.01 9.92
CA ILE A 125 5.24 1.32 9.50
C ILE A 125 5.69 2.39 10.48
N ALA A 126 6.13 3.52 9.94
CA ALA A 126 6.28 4.74 10.71
C ALA A 126 5.51 5.88 10.03
N ILE A 127 4.66 6.55 10.79
CA ILE A 127 3.95 7.76 10.38
C ILE A 127 4.72 8.95 10.92
N LEU A 128 5.22 9.80 10.05
CA LEU A 128 6.01 10.98 10.38
C LEU A 128 5.16 12.24 10.30
N LYS A 129 5.75 13.37 10.70
CA LYS A 129 5.15 14.69 10.49
C LYS A 129 4.98 14.97 8.98
N ASN A 130 4.11 15.92 8.65
CA ASN A 130 3.87 16.37 7.27
C ASN A 130 3.38 15.24 6.34
N ASN A 131 2.64 14.26 6.87
CA ASN A 131 2.06 13.14 6.12
C ASN A 131 3.10 12.27 5.39
N GLU A 132 4.34 12.24 5.87
CA GLU A 132 5.35 11.29 5.41
C GLU A 132 5.10 9.93 6.06
N VAL A 133 5.20 8.87 5.27
CA VAL A 133 4.94 7.49 5.70
C VAL A 133 6.09 6.60 5.24
N HIS A 134 6.68 5.88 6.18
CA HIS A 134 7.70 4.87 5.90
C HIS A 134 7.07 3.50 6.05
N THR A 135 7.21 2.62 5.06
CA THR A 135 6.69 1.25 5.11
C THR A 135 7.77 0.26 4.74
N TRP A 136 7.91 -0.80 5.52
CA TRP A 136 8.84 -1.88 5.23
C TRP A 136 8.13 -3.23 5.27
N GLU A 137 7.88 -3.79 4.10
CA GLU A 137 7.29 -5.11 3.97
C GLU A 137 8.33 -6.09 3.43
N ARG A 138 8.42 -7.24 4.08
CA ARG A 138 9.40 -8.28 3.79
C ARG A 138 8.75 -9.64 3.89
N GLY A 139 9.11 -10.54 2.98
CA GLY A 139 8.70 -11.94 3.04
C GLY A 139 9.89 -12.85 3.23
N TYR A 140 9.66 -13.94 3.93
CA TYR A 140 10.66 -14.88 4.37
C TYR A 140 10.20 -16.30 4.07
N ASP A 141 11.12 -17.19 3.69
CA ASP A 141 10.87 -18.62 3.56
C ASP A 141 10.83 -19.33 4.95
N GLU A 142 10.59 -20.65 4.95
CA GLU A 142 10.53 -21.45 6.20
C GLU A 142 11.86 -21.47 6.98
N ASP A 143 12.99 -21.26 6.30
CA ASP A 143 14.32 -21.21 6.91
C ASP A 143 14.66 -19.80 7.44
N GLY A 144 13.77 -18.81 7.24
CA GLY A 144 13.94 -17.43 7.68
C GLY A 144 14.77 -16.56 6.74
N ASN A 145 15.04 -17.01 5.50
CA ASN A 145 15.71 -16.19 4.50
C ASN A 145 14.73 -15.21 3.87
N GLN A 146 15.13 -13.94 3.73
CA GLN A 146 14.30 -12.95 3.04
C GLN A 146 14.26 -13.22 1.53
N VAL A 147 13.07 -13.51 1.01
CA VAL A 147 12.82 -13.86 -0.40
C VAL A 147 12.21 -12.71 -1.21
N TRP A 148 11.55 -11.75 -0.57
CA TRP A 148 11.07 -10.53 -1.23
C TRP A 148 11.06 -9.31 -0.30
N GLY A 149 10.93 -8.13 -0.90
CA GLY A 149 10.98 -6.84 -0.19
C GLY A 149 12.39 -6.25 -0.17
N THR A 150 12.51 -5.00 0.27
CA THR A 150 13.80 -4.29 0.34
C THR A 150 14.64 -4.82 1.50
N LYS A 151 15.96 -4.95 1.30
CA LYS A 151 16.90 -5.36 2.36
C LYS A 151 17.50 -4.18 3.13
N GLU A 152 17.66 -3.05 2.46
CA GLU A 152 18.40 -1.89 2.98
C GLU A 152 17.55 -0.95 3.87
N GLY A 153 16.22 -1.03 3.80
CA GLY A 153 15.36 -0.17 4.61
C GLY A 153 13.95 0.03 4.03
N PRO A 154 13.11 0.82 4.71
CA PRO A 154 11.74 1.10 4.31
C PRO A 154 11.66 1.90 3.00
N TYR A 155 10.55 1.75 2.29
CA TYR A 155 10.15 2.76 1.31
C TYR A 155 9.66 4.02 2.04
N GLU A 156 10.19 5.17 1.64
CA GLU A 156 9.82 6.49 2.20
C GLU A 156 8.87 7.22 1.24
N PHE A 157 7.60 7.36 1.63
CA PHE A 157 6.59 8.09 0.87
C PHE A 157 6.41 9.50 1.44
N LYS A 158 6.65 10.51 0.59
CA LYS A 158 6.40 11.92 0.89
C LYS A 158 5.21 12.42 0.07
N PRO A 159 4.38 13.33 0.61
CA PRO A 159 3.27 13.89 -0.15
C PRO A 159 3.77 14.61 -1.39
N VAL A 160 3.04 14.45 -2.49
CA VAL A 160 3.24 15.25 -3.70
C VAL A 160 2.42 16.53 -3.55
N PRO A 161 2.99 17.73 -3.78
CA PRO A 161 2.23 18.97 -3.79
C PRO A 161 1.06 18.91 -4.80
N ALA A 162 -0.08 19.49 -4.44
CA ALA A 162 -1.28 19.48 -5.29
C ALA A 162 -1.05 20.12 -6.68
N SER A 163 -0.06 21.03 -6.80
CA SER A 163 0.36 21.61 -8.08
C SER A 163 1.03 20.59 -9.02
N SER A 164 1.83 19.66 -8.47
CA SER A 164 2.59 18.68 -9.25
C SER A 164 1.75 17.48 -9.72
N LEU A 165 0.56 17.27 -9.15
CA LEU A 165 -0.37 16.25 -9.63
C LEU A 165 -0.92 16.61 -11.03
N LYS A 166 -1.20 17.88 -11.31
CA LYS A 166 -1.72 18.31 -12.62
C LYS A 166 -0.73 18.09 -13.76
N ASP A 167 0.56 18.23 -13.51
CA ASP A 167 1.61 18.05 -14.53
C ASP A 167 1.93 16.57 -14.79
N MET A 168 1.75 15.70 -13.79
CA MET A 168 1.99 14.25 -13.92
C MET A 168 0.87 13.53 -14.70
N PHE A 169 -0.35 14.07 -14.65
CA PHE A 169 -1.54 13.51 -15.32
C PHE A 169 -1.95 14.26 -16.60
N SER A 170 -1.14 15.22 -17.06
CA SER A 170 -1.37 15.91 -18.34
C SER A 170 -0.84 15.07 -19.51
N PRO A 171 -1.67 14.67 -20.49
CA PRO A 171 -1.24 13.86 -21.65
C PRO A 171 -0.31 14.62 -22.62
N LEU A 172 -0.02 15.89 -22.36
CA LEU A 172 0.71 16.79 -23.27
C LEU A 172 2.24 16.76 -23.13
N ASN A 173 2.81 16.02 -22.17
CA ASN A 173 4.26 15.93 -21.99
C ASN A 173 4.92 14.71 -22.64
N PHE A 174 4.18 13.92 -23.43
CA PHE A 174 4.78 12.90 -24.29
C PHE A 174 5.19 13.51 -25.63
N SER A 175 6.37 14.14 -25.67
CA SER A 175 7.07 14.33 -26.94
C SER A 175 7.41 12.94 -27.50
N GLN A 176 6.67 12.49 -28.52
CA GLN A 176 7.05 11.31 -29.29
C GLN A 176 8.44 11.54 -29.90
N PRO A 177 9.42 10.63 -29.73
CA PRO A 177 10.58 10.64 -30.58
C PRO A 177 10.15 10.22 -31.99
N SER A 178 10.43 11.11 -32.95
CA SER A 178 10.39 10.85 -34.39
C SER A 178 10.90 9.44 -34.72
N MET A 179 10.05 8.62 -35.35
CA MET A 179 10.47 7.37 -35.99
C MET A 179 11.30 7.69 -37.23
N GLU A 180 12.62 7.76 -37.10
CA GLU A 180 13.51 7.51 -38.22
C GLU A 180 13.71 6.00 -38.39
N LYS A 181 13.30 5.51 -39.56
CA LYS A 181 13.54 4.15 -40.04
C LYS A 181 15.05 3.81 -39.96
N ARG A 182 15.42 2.83 -39.14
CA ARG A 182 16.52 1.92 -39.46
C ARG A 182 16.08 0.48 -39.24
N ILE A 183 15.95 -0.21 -40.37
CA ILE A 183 15.94 -1.67 -40.45
C ILE A 183 17.30 -2.15 -39.93
N LEU A 184 17.31 -3.06 -38.97
CA LEU A 184 18.41 -3.99 -38.73
C LEU A 184 17.85 -5.22 -38.00
N GLU A 185 18.08 -6.36 -38.66
CA GLU A 185 17.76 -7.72 -38.24
C GLU A 185 18.45 -8.08 -36.92
N GLY A 186 17.82 -8.94 -36.12
CA GLY A 186 18.48 -9.57 -34.97
C GLY A 186 17.51 -10.01 -33.88
N SER A 187 17.05 -11.26 -33.97
CA SER A 187 16.39 -12.05 -32.92
C SER A 187 17.10 -11.95 -31.56
N PHE A 188 16.38 -11.99 -30.43
CA PHE A 188 16.70 -12.87 -29.29
C PHE A 188 15.52 -12.99 -28.30
N VAL A 189 15.31 -14.22 -27.85
CA VAL A 189 14.40 -14.68 -26.80
C VAL A 189 15.08 -14.48 -25.44
N LEU A 190 14.32 -14.11 -24.40
CA LEU A 190 14.81 -14.03 -23.02
C LEU A 190 14.23 -15.18 -22.19
N GLN A 191 15.15 -15.92 -21.57
CA GLN A 191 14.96 -16.92 -20.53
C GLN A 191 14.81 -16.25 -19.17
#